data_AF-A0A7I7Z0Y0-F1
#
_entry.id   AF-A0A7I7Z0Y0-F1
#
_cell.length_a   1.000
_cell.length_b   1.000
_cell.length_c   1.000
_cell.angle_alpha   90.00
_cell.angle_beta   90.00
_cell.angle_gamma   90.00
#
_symmetry.space_group_name_H-M   'P 1'
#
loop_
_entity.id
_entity.type
_entity.pdbx_description
1 polymer ?
#
loop_
_entity_poly.entity_id
_entity_poly.type
_entity_poly.pdbx_seq_one_letter_code
_entity_poly.pdbx_strand_id
1 'polypeptide(L)'
;MDTTTDTESLRLLADSLRTTMTSVSSGAKLDEALLDLGWREMLGEMPDAAIPLMFRLLGETGAHAPVLNDVVLTAAGDPPGGVPPLPFAGGSWVAWQREDDSGSAIDEVLPIRRVAQGDPLSPAAVNAGRQAAGWWLVGTSRAMLTLARRHAVDREQFGRRIASFQAIRHRLAETLVAIEGAEAALQVAAAPADDPDGLASLLAKAAAGRAALVTSRHCQQVLGGIGFTAEHQLHHHVKRSLILDGLLGGTKELTRQAGKTLRTKGYAPRLAEL
;
A
#
# COMPACT_ATOMS: atom_id res chain seq x y z
N MET A 1 17.89 16.46 -21.50
CA MET A 1 17.58 15.02 -21.48
C MET A 1 16.07 14.93 -21.55
N ASP A 2 15.55 14.20 -22.53
CA ASP A 2 14.22 14.42 -23.11
C ASP A 2 13.09 13.85 -22.23
N THR A 3 12.36 14.71 -21.51
CA THR A 3 11.34 14.33 -20.51
C THR A 3 10.19 13.52 -21.10
N THR A 4 9.94 13.64 -22.40
CA THR A 4 8.92 12.87 -23.13
C THR A 4 9.33 11.41 -23.29
N THR A 5 10.61 11.15 -23.61
CA THR A 5 11.15 9.79 -23.76
C THR A 5 11.16 9.04 -22.41
N ASP A 6 11.40 9.75 -21.31
CA ASP A 6 11.37 9.20 -19.95
C ASP A 6 9.94 8.82 -19.49
N THR A 7 8.96 9.67 -19.80
CA THR A 7 7.54 9.42 -19.48
C THR A 7 6.99 8.21 -20.24
N GLU A 8 7.32 8.07 -21.52
CA GLU A 8 6.90 6.92 -22.33
C GLU A 8 7.52 5.61 -21.82
N SER A 9 8.80 5.63 -21.46
CA SER A 9 9.52 4.48 -20.90
C SER A 9 8.87 4.01 -19.60
N LEU A 10 8.56 4.92 -18.67
CA LEU A 10 7.85 4.60 -17.44
C LEU A 10 6.46 4.02 -17.69
N ARG A 11 5.76 4.47 -18.73
CA ARG A 11 4.44 3.92 -19.11
C ARG A 11 4.55 2.48 -19.62
N LEU A 12 5.51 2.20 -20.49
CA LEU A 12 5.75 0.84 -21.01
C LEU A 12 6.17 -0.13 -19.90
N LEU A 13 6.99 0.34 -18.95
CA LEU A 13 7.33 -0.40 -17.75
C LEU A 13 6.09 -0.69 -16.89
N ALA A 14 5.25 0.32 -16.65
CA ALA A 14 4.00 0.15 -15.90
C ALA A 14 3.07 -0.90 -16.54
N ASP A 15 2.93 -0.87 -17.87
CA ASP A 15 2.12 -1.84 -18.62
C ASP A 15 2.71 -3.26 -18.54
N SER A 16 4.03 -3.39 -18.61
CA SER A 16 4.74 -4.68 -18.48
C SER A 16 4.58 -5.27 -17.07
N LEU A 17 4.76 -4.45 -16.03
CA LEU A 17 4.54 -4.83 -14.64
C LEU A 17 3.08 -5.24 -14.40
N ARG A 18 2.12 -4.45 -14.89
CA ARG A 18 0.71 -4.76 -14.75
C ARG A 18 0.36 -6.08 -15.43
N THR A 19 0.85 -6.30 -16.64
CA THR A 19 0.65 -7.55 -17.39
C THR A 19 1.21 -8.74 -16.61
N THR A 20 2.39 -8.60 -16.04
CA THR A 20 3.03 -9.65 -15.24
C THR A 20 2.22 -9.94 -13.98
N MET A 21 1.79 -8.92 -13.24
CA MET A 21 0.99 -9.07 -12.02
C MET A 21 -0.40 -9.67 -12.25
N THR A 22 -0.97 -9.54 -13.45
CA THR A 22 -2.28 -10.11 -13.78
C THR A 22 -2.20 -11.48 -14.46
N SER A 23 -1.06 -11.82 -15.07
CA SER A 23 -0.87 -13.09 -15.80
C SER A 23 -0.11 -14.14 -15.01
N VAL A 24 0.81 -13.73 -14.13
CA VAL A 24 1.59 -14.63 -13.28
C VAL A 24 0.88 -14.79 -11.94
N SER A 25 0.85 -16.02 -11.42
CA SER A 25 0.34 -16.28 -10.08
C SER A 25 1.18 -15.53 -9.04
N SER A 26 0.52 -14.89 -8.09
CA SER A 26 1.18 -14.19 -6.98
C SER A 26 2.06 -15.12 -6.13
N GLY A 27 2.87 -14.54 -5.25
CA GLY A 27 3.78 -15.27 -4.38
C GLY A 27 5.15 -15.47 -5.00
N ALA A 28 5.75 -16.64 -4.79
CA ALA A 28 7.11 -16.97 -5.23
C ALA A 28 7.30 -16.79 -6.74
N LYS A 29 6.32 -17.21 -7.55
CA LYS A 29 6.39 -17.09 -9.01
C LYS A 29 6.36 -15.64 -9.50
N LEU A 30 5.57 -14.79 -8.85
CA LEU A 30 5.58 -13.36 -9.17
C LEU A 30 6.87 -12.70 -8.67
N ASP A 31 7.41 -13.13 -7.52
CA ASP A 31 8.72 -12.66 -7.05
C ASP A 31 9.80 -12.93 -8.11
N GLU A 32 9.89 -14.16 -8.62
CA GLU A 32 10.81 -14.54 -9.70
C GLU A 32 10.58 -13.72 -10.97
N ALA A 33 9.34 -13.60 -11.45
CA ALA A 33 9.03 -12.83 -12.65
C ALA A 33 9.38 -11.33 -12.52
N LEU A 34 9.23 -10.75 -11.32
CA LEU A 34 9.62 -9.36 -11.07
C LEU A 34 11.14 -9.19 -11.03
N LEU A 35 11.88 -10.22 -10.57
CA LEU A 35 13.34 -10.24 -10.66
C LEU A 35 13.80 -10.25 -12.12
N ASP A 36 13.18 -11.07 -12.97
CA ASP A 36 13.49 -11.12 -14.40
C ASP A 36 13.20 -9.78 -15.12
N LEU A 37 12.25 -9.00 -14.59
CA LEU A 37 11.95 -7.63 -15.06
C LEU A 37 12.88 -6.56 -14.47
N GLY A 38 13.92 -6.94 -13.73
CA GLY A 38 14.92 -6.02 -13.20
C GLY A 38 14.47 -5.24 -11.96
N TRP A 39 13.59 -5.84 -11.12
CA TRP A 39 13.08 -5.16 -9.92
C TRP A 39 14.19 -4.62 -9.00
N ARG A 40 15.26 -5.39 -8.76
CA ARG A 40 16.32 -5.02 -7.82
C ARG A 40 17.22 -3.92 -8.39
N GLU A 41 17.45 -3.95 -9.69
CA GLU A 41 18.17 -2.94 -10.45
C GLU A 41 17.41 -1.61 -10.39
N MET A 42 16.10 -1.64 -10.70
CA MET A 42 15.24 -0.45 -10.60
C MET A 42 15.19 0.11 -9.17
N LEU A 43 15.11 -0.74 -8.16
CA LEU A 43 15.11 -0.33 -6.75
C LEU A 43 16.44 0.34 -6.36
N GLY A 44 17.57 -0.13 -6.89
CA GLY A 44 18.88 0.43 -6.61
C GLY A 44 19.17 1.74 -7.36
N GLU A 45 18.67 1.88 -8.59
CA GLU A 45 18.96 3.04 -9.44
C GLU A 45 17.94 4.18 -9.29
N MET A 46 16.66 3.85 -9.12
CA MET A 46 15.55 4.82 -9.14
C MET A 46 14.43 4.48 -8.13
N PRO A 47 14.76 4.36 -6.83
CA PRO A 47 13.79 3.96 -5.79
C PRO A 47 12.55 4.86 -5.74
N ASP A 48 12.72 6.17 -5.95
CA ASP A 48 11.65 7.18 -5.90
C ASP A 48 10.58 6.98 -6.99
N ALA A 49 10.93 6.32 -8.10
CA ALA A 49 10.00 5.97 -9.17
C ALA A 49 9.56 4.50 -9.07
N ALA A 50 10.47 3.59 -8.74
CA ALA A 50 10.22 2.16 -8.66
C ALA A 50 9.23 1.82 -7.53
N ILE A 51 9.39 2.40 -6.34
CA ILE A 51 8.54 2.10 -5.18
C ILE A 51 7.08 2.54 -5.42
N PRO A 52 6.76 3.79 -5.80
CA PRO A 52 5.38 4.18 -6.08
C PRO A 52 4.73 3.31 -7.15
N LEU A 53 5.46 3.06 -8.25
CA LEU A 53 4.95 2.29 -9.38
C LEU A 53 4.62 0.85 -8.97
N MET A 54 5.60 0.13 -8.41
CA MET A 54 5.48 -1.28 -8.06
C MET A 54 4.35 -1.50 -7.04
N PHE A 55 4.37 -0.77 -5.93
CA PHE A 55 3.46 -1.02 -4.83
C PHE A 55 2.04 -0.56 -5.13
N ARG A 56 1.87 0.54 -5.88
CA ARG A 56 0.54 0.93 -6.39
C ARG A 56 -0.05 -0.17 -7.27
N LEU A 57 0.73 -0.70 -8.22
CA LEU A 57 0.28 -1.77 -9.13
C LEU A 57 -0.07 -3.06 -8.39
N LEU A 58 0.73 -3.47 -7.39
CA LEU A 58 0.40 -4.61 -6.52
C LEU A 58 -0.95 -4.41 -5.83
N GLY A 59 -1.24 -3.20 -5.36
CA GLY A 59 -2.52 -2.88 -4.74
C GLY A 59 -3.69 -2.88 -5.73
N GLU A 60 -3.50 -2.27 -6.89
CA GLU A 60 -4.54 -2.16 -7.93
C GLU A 60 -4.92 -3.52 -8.52
N THR A 61 -3.95 -4.41 -8.71
CA THR A 61 -4.15 -5.76 -9.26
C THR A 61 -4.58 -6.77 -8.20
N GLY A 62 -4.31 -6.51 -6.92
CA GLY A 62 -4.49 -7.47 -5.83
C GLY A 62 -3.37 -8.52 -5.74
N ALA A 63 -2.39 -8.46 -6.65
CA ALA A 63 -1.24 -9.35 -6.64
C ALA A 63 -0.37 -9.16 -5.38
N HIS A 64 0.50 -10.12 -5.09
CA HIS A 64 1.49 -9.98 -4.03
C HIS A 64 2.81 -10.66 -4.36
N ALA A 65 3.88 -10.06 -3.85
CA ALA A 65 5.23 -10.61 -3.82
C ALA A 65 5.93 -10.03 -2.57
N PRO A 66 6.94 -10.71 -2.00
CA PRO A 66 7.69 -10.27 -0.82
C PRO A 66 8.65 -9.10 -1.11
N VAL A 67 8.42 -8.31 -2.17
CA VAL A 67 9.28 -7.20 -2.61
C VAL A 67 9.42 -6.06 -1.58
N LEU A 68 8.54 -6.00 -0.58
CA LEU A 68 8.71 -5.10 0.58
C LEU A 68 10.00 -5.42 1.36
N ASN A 69 10.40 -6.70 1.40
CA ASN A 69 11.65 -7.11 2.04
C ASN A 69 12.84 -6.46 1.34
N ASP A 70 12.84 -6.40 0.01
CA ASP A 70 13.93 -5.80 -0.77
C ASP A 70 14.05 -4.30 -0.49
N VAL A 71 12.92 -3.59 -0.40
CA VAL A 71 12.89 -2.16 -0.03
C VAL A 71 13.52 -1.94 1.35
N VAL A 72 13.11 -2.74 2.34
CA VAL A 72 13.60 -2.60 3.72
C VAL A 72 15.09 -2.93 3.82
N LEU A 73 15.54 -4.02 3.19
CA LEU A 73 16.95 -4.43 3.20
C LEU A 73 17.84 -3.41 2.48
N THR A 74 17.45 -2.99 1.29
CA THR A 74 18.23 -2.02 0.49
C THR A 74 18.39 -0.70 1.24
N ALA A 75 17.32 -0.19 1.86
CA ALA A 75 17.36 1.03 2.66
C ALA A 75 18.09 0.86 4.02
N ALA A 76 18.30 -0.39 4.48
CA ALA A 76 19.17 -0.70 5.61
C ALA A 76 20.65 -0.79 5.23
N GLY A 77 20.98 -0.85 3.93
CA GLY A 77 22.32 -1.13 3.43
C GLY A 77 22.65 -2.62 3.31
N ASP A 78 21.65 -3.48 3.46
CA ASP A 78 21.75 -4.93 3.35
C ASP A 78 21.42 -5.41 1.92
N PRO A 79 21.96 -6.55 1.47
CA PRO A 79 21.63 -7.10 0.16
C PRO A 79 20.14 -7.53 0.09
N PRO A 80 19.44 -7.27 -1.04
CA PRO A 80 18.07 -7.73 -1.25
C PRO A 80 18.00 -9.26 -1.36
N GLY A 81 16.79 -9.82 -1.33
CA GLY A 81 16.55 -11.26 -1.39
C GLY A 81 16.36 -11.94 -0.03
N GLY A 82 16.69 -11.25 1.08
CA GLY A 82 16.46 -11.75 2.43
C GLY A 82 15.00 -11.72 2.87
N VAL A 83 14.78 -12.19 4.11
CA VAL A 83 13.48 -12.25 4.81
C VAL A 83 13.64 -11.57 6.17
N PRO A 84 13.71 -10.22 6.22
CA PRO A 84 13.93 -9.50 7.47
C PRO A 84 12.72 -9.65 8.41
N PRO A 85 12.94 -9.72 9.73
CA PRO A 85 11.87 -9.54 10.70
C PRO A 85 11.38 -8.08 10.64
N LEU A 86 10.08 -7.88 10.46
CA LEU A 86 9.42 -6.60 10.32
C LEU A 86 8.53 -6.29 11.54
N PRO A 87 8.61 -5.09 12.11
CA PRO A 87 7.65 -4.63 13.12
C PRO A 87 6.22 -4.69 12.58
N PHE A 88 5.30 -5.17 13.41
CA PHE A 88 3.87 -5.23 13.12
C PHE A 88 3.07 -4.57 14.25
N ALA A 89 1.92 -4.02 13.91
CA ALA A 89 1.02 -3.38 14.87
C ALA A 89 0.72 -4.27 16.08
N GLY A 90 0.56 -3.66 17.25
CA GLY A 90 0.41 -4.35 18.52
C GLY A 90 1.73 -4.83 19.14
N GLY A 91 2.88 -4.38 18.63
CA GLY A 91 4.21 -4.72 19.17
C GLY A 91 4.69 -6.13 18.83
N SER A 92 4.06 -6.77 17.86
CA SER A 92 4.48 -8.09 17.35
C SER A 92 5.46 -7.92 16.18
N TRP A 93 6.11 -9.01 15.79
CA TRP A 93 7.03 -9.04 14.64
C TRP A 93 6.60 -10.12 13.68
N VAL A 94 6.75 -9.84 12.39
CA VAL A 94 6.39 -10.76 11.31
C VAL A 94 7.50 -10.87 10.29
N ALA A 95 7.54 -11.98 9.56
CA ALA A 95 8.45 -12.17 8.46
C ALA A 95 7.66 -12.62 7.22
N TRP A 96 7.83 -11.89 6.11
CA TRP A 96 7.20 -12.23 4.84
C TRP A 96 8.09 -13.21 4.09
N GLN A 97 7.69 -14.49 4.06
CA GLN A 97 8.46 -15.53 3.37
C GLN A 97 8.40 -15.37 1.85
N ARG A 98 9.44 -15.82 1.17
CA ARG A 98 9.46 -15.88 -0.30
C ARG A 98 8.85 -17.16 -0.86
N GLU A 99 8.80 -18.20 -0.05
CA GLU A 99 8.12 -19.45 -0.35
C GLU A 99 6.62 -19.32 -0.02
N ASP A 100 5.77 -19.96 -0.82
CA ASP A 100 4.31 -19.86 -0.73
C ASP A 100 3.70 -20.72 0.40
N ASP A 101 4.40 -20.88 1.52
CA ASP A 101 3.86 -21.58 2.69
C ASP A 101 2.80 -20.71 3.40
N SER A 102 1.57 -21.22 3.50
CA SER A 102 0.42 -20.47 4.01
C SER A 102 0.54 -20.26 5.53
N GLY A 103 0.58 -18.99 5.99
CA GLY A 103 0.90 -18.69 7.40
C GLY A 103 0.06 -17.61 8.11
N SER A 104 -0.80 -16.86 7.42
CA SER A 104 -1.57 -15.75 8.03
C SER A 104 -3.03 -16.11 8.30
N ALA A 105 -3.51 -15.76 9.50
CA ALA A 105 -4.90 -15.99 9.91
C ALA A 105 -5.92 -15.00 9.31
N ILE A 106 -5.47 -13.88 8.72
CA ILE A 106 -6.35 -12.84 8.14
C ILE A 106 -6.37 -12.91 6.61
N ASP A 107 -5.23 -13.19 5.98
CA ASP A 107 -5.13 -13.39 4.54
C ASP A 107 -4.31 -14.65 4.28
N GLU A 108 -4.99 -15.78 4.15
CA GLU A 108 -4.39 -17.13 3.98
C GLU A 108 -3.42 -17.21 2.80
N VAL A 109 -3.55 -16.30 1.84
CA VAL A 109 -2.76 -16.23 0.61
C VAL A 109 -1.43 -15.49 0.83
N LEU A 110 -1.28 -14.72 1.91
CA LEU A 110 -0.03 -14.05 2.23
C LEU A 110 0.87 -14.94 3.11
N PRO A 111 2.10 -15.27 2.66
CA PRO A 111 3.06 -16.05 3.45
C PRO A 111 3.75 -15.16 4.50
N ILE A 112 2.96 -14.49 5.35
CA ILE A 112 3.42 -13.65 6.46
C ILE A 112 3.18 -14.41 7.75
N ARG A 113 4.26 -14.70 8.48
CA ARG A 113 4.21 -15.41 9.77
C ARG A 113 4.74 -14.55 10.90
N ARG A 114 4.21 -14.78 12.10
CA ARG A 114 4.81 -14.20 13.32
C ARG A 114 6.19 -14.81 13.56
N VAL A 115 7.11 -13.97 13.98
CA VAL A 115 8.48 -14.37 14.33
C VAL A 115 8.89 -13.73 15.66
N ALA A 116 10.01 -14.19 16.22
CA ALA A 116 10.64 -13.50 17.33
C ALA A 116 11.04 -12.08 16.90
N GLN A 117 11.14 -11.18 17.88
CA GLN A 117 11.67 -9.84 17.65
C GLN A 117 13.09 -9.94 17.06
N GLY A 118 13.31 -9.22 15.97
CA GLY A 118 14.63 -9.07 15.36
C GLY A 118 15.36 -7.82 15.82
N ASP A 119 16.50 -7.56 15.19
CA ASP A 119 17.25 -6.33 15.41
C ASP A 119 16.43 -5.11 14.97
N PRO A 120 16.57 -3.97 15.67
CA PRO A 120 15.89 -2.74 15.27
C PRO A 120 16.29 -2.31 13.85
N LEU A 121 15.29 -2.12 12.99
CA LEU A 121 15.50 -1.57 11.65
C LEU A 121 16.01 -0.12 11.73
N SER A 122 16.86 0.27 10.79
CA SER A 122 17.32 1.65 10.66
C SER A 122 16.14 2.60 10.36
N PRO A 123 16.21 3.89 10.74
CA PRO A 123 15.17 4.86 10.38
C PRO A 123 14.89 4.93 8.88
N ALA A 124 15.94 4.84 8.05
CA ALA A 124 15.81 4.82 6.59
C ALA A 124 15.01 3.59 6.11
N ALA A 125 15.31 2.40 6.64
CA ALA A 125 14.60 1.16 6.31
C ALA A 125 13.12 1.21 6.72
N VAL A 126 12.83 1.75 7.91
CA VAL A 126 11.44 1.94 8.38
C VAL A 126 10.70 2.94 7.48
N ASN A 127 11.34 4.05 7.10
CA ASN A 127 10.71 5.07 6.26
C ASN A 127 10.43 4.56 4.85
N ALA A 128 11.41 3.92 4.19
CA ALA A 128 11.24 3.34 2.86
C ALA A 128 10.14 2.26 2.85
N GLY A 129 10.14 1.37 3.84
CA GLY A 129 9.10 0.35 3.97
C GLY A 129 7.70 0.94 4.23
N ARG A 130 7.60 2.03 5.02
CA ARG A 130 6.34 2.75 5.24
C ARG A 130 5.80 3.39 3.97
N GLN A 131 6.67 4.00 3.16
CA GLN A 131 6.28 4.56 1.86
C GLN A 131 5.77 3.46 0.92
N ALA A 132 6.51 2.36 0.79
CA ALA A 132 6.12 1.21 -0.01
C ALA A 132 4.76 0.62 0.42
N ALA A 133 4.58 0.35 1.72
CA ALA A 133 3.31 -0.13 2.25
C ALA A 133 2.17 0.90 2.07
N GLY A 134 2.48 2.20 2.13
CA GLY A 134 1.53 3.27 1.87
C GLY A 134 1.03 3.28 0.42
N TRP A 135 1.93 3.18 -0.56
CA TRP A 135 1.57 3.07 -1.98
C TRP A 135 0.73 1.81 -2.26
N TRP A 136 1.03 0.71 -1.58
CA TRP A 136 0.24 -0.51 -1.67
C TRP A 136 -1.18 -0.33 -1.12
N LEU A 137 -1.32 0.33 0.03
CA LEU A 137 -2.63 0.67 0.61
C LEU A 137 -3.44 1.60 -0.32
N VAL A 138 -2.79 2.57 -0.97
CA VAL A 138 -3.43 3.44 -1.97
C VAL A 138 -3.93 2.63 -3.17
N GLY A 139 -3.08 1.77 -3.76
CA GLY A 139 -3.48 0.91 -4.88
C GLY A 139 -4.65 -0.02 -4.51
N THR A 140 -4.57 -0.64 -3.33
CA THR A 140 -5.63 -1.51 -2.78
C THR A 140 -6.94 -0.74 -2.62
N SER A 141 -6.85 0.52 -2.19
CA SER A 141 -8.01 1.40 -2.04
C SER A 141 -8.61 1.78 -3.41
N ARG A 142 -7.79 2.06 -4.41
CA ARG A 142 -8.26 2.32 -5.78
C ARG A 142 -8.97 1.10 -6.40
N ALA A 143 -8.49 -0.11 -6.13
CA ALA A 143 -9.17 -1.34 -6.55
C ALA A 143 -10.56 -1.48 -5.91
N MET A 144 -10.65 -1.32 -4.59
CA MET A 144 -11.94 -1.34 -3.87
C MET A 144 -12.93 -0.29 -4.39
N LEU A 145 -12.46 0.94 -4.60
CA LEU A 145 -13.27 2.02 -5.16
C LEU A 145 -13.76 1.68 -6.58
N THR A 146 -12.91 1.10 -7.41
CA THR A 146 -13.27 0.66 -8.76
C THR A 146 -14.37 -0.40 -8.75
N LEU A 147 -14.24 -1.41 -7.88
CA LEU A 147 -15.24 -2.45 -7.70
C LEU A 147 -16.59 -1.87 -7.25
N ALA A 148 -16.59 -1.00 -6.23
CA ALA A 148 -17.80 -0.38 -5.71
C ALA A 148 -18.45 0.58 -6.72
N ARG A 149 -17.64 1.36 -7.46
CA ARG A 149 -18.13 2.24 -8.52
C ARG A 149 -18.81 1.44 -9.63
N ARG A 150 -18.19 0.35 -10.08
CA ARG A 150 -18.77 -0.55 -11.10
C ARG A 150 -20.13 -1.08 -10.63
N HIS A 151 -20.20 -1.62 -9.42
CA HIS A 151 -21.46 -2.05 -8.84
C HIS A 151 -22.50 -0.92 -8.79
N ALA A 152 -22.10 0.29 -8.41
CA ALA A 152 -23.01 1.42 -8.30
C ALA A 152 -23.62 1.87 -9.64
N VAL A 153 -22.86 1.78 -10.74
CA VAL A 153 -23.35 2.18 -12.07
C VAL A 153 -24.13 1.07 -12.76
N ASP A 154 -23.89 -0.19 -12.43
CA ASP A 154 -24.57 -1.33 -13.06
C ASP A 154 -25.87 -1.72 -12.31
N ARG A 155 -25.91 -1.56 -10.99
CA ARG A 155 -27.03 -2.01 -10.16
C ARG A 155 -28.22 -1.04 -10.21
N GLU A 156 -29.41 -1.57 -10.52
CA GLU A 156 -30.66 -0.80 -10.51
C GLU A 156 -31.58 -1.13 -9.33
N GLN A 157 -31.97 -0.13 -8.54
CA GLN A 157 -32.96 -0.24 -7.47
C GLN A 157 -33.86 0.98 -7.43
N PHE A 158 -35.12 0.76 -7.02
CA PHE A 158 -36.13 1.81 -7.02
C PHE A 158 -36.28 2.49 -8.40
N GLY A 159 -36.25 1.69 -9.47
CA GLY A 159 -36.45 2.13 -10.85
C GLY A 159 -35.29 2.92 -11.48
N ARG A 160 -34.10 2.94 -10.87
CA ARG A 160 -32.91 3.63 -11.42
C ARG A 160 -31.60 3.05 -10.92
N ARG A 161 -30.49 3.36 -11.60
CA ARG A 161 -29.13 3.00 -11.15
C ARG A 161 -28.83 3.56 -9.76
N ILE A 162 -28.16 2.79 -8.90
CA ILE A 162 -27.90 3.25 -7.53
C ILE A 162 -26.90 4.42 -7.46
N ALA A 163 -26.06 4.60 -8.49
CA ALA A 163 -25.21 5.79 -8.64
C ALA A 163 -26.00 7.12 -8.74
N SER A 164 -27.31 7.07 -9.01
CA SER A 164 -28.17 8.26 -9.02
C SER A 164 -28.57 8.75 -7.62
N PHE A 165 -28.35 7.96 -6.56
CA PHE A 165 -28.61 8.40 -5.19
C PHE A 165 -27.44 9.22 -4.64
N GLN A 166 -27.75 10.38 -4.07
CA GLN A 166 -26.75 11.32 -3.56
C GLN A 166 -25.90 10.72 -2.44
N ALA A 167 -26.50 9.90 -1.55
CA ALA A 167 -25.78 9.20 -0.49
C ALA A 167 -24.70 8.23 -1.03
N ILE A 168 -24.95 7.57 -2.17
CA ILE A 168 -23.96 6.69 -2.81
C ILE A 168 -22.84 7.53 -3.43
N ARG A 169 -23.18 8.59 -4.18
CA ARG A 169 -22.17 9.49 -4.78
C ARG A 169 -21.27 10.14 -3.73
N HIS A 170 -21.85 10.65 -2.64
CA HIS A 170 -21.09 11.28 -1.57
C HIS A 170 -20.10 10.30 -0.93
N ARG A 171 -20.52 9.07 -0.63
CA ARG A 171 -19.61 8.05 -0.09
C ARG A 171 -18.45 7.73 -1.02
N LEU A 172 -18.70 7.57 -2.32
CA LEU A 172 -17.66 7.30 -3.31
C LEU A 172 -16.74 8.52 -3.51
N ALA A 173 -17.28 9.74 -3.46
CA ALA A 173 -16.50 10.97 -3.55
C ALA A 173 -15.60 11.17 -2.32
N GLU A 174 -16.13 10.98 -1.10
CA GLU A 174 -15.34 11.03 0.14
C GLU A 174 -14.23 9.97 0.16
N THR A 175 -14.53 8.77 -0.37
CA THR A 175 -13.54 7.70 -0.55
C THR A 175 -12.42 8.16 -1.46
N LEU A 176 -12.76 8.73 -2.62
CA LEU A 176 -11.77 9.25 -3.57
C LEU A 176 -10.91 10.35 -2.91
N VAL A 177 -11.52 11.31 -2.22
CA VAL A 177 -10.79 12.38 -1.51
C VAL A 177 -9.80 11.81 -0.49
N ALA A 178 -10.18 10.78 0.27
CA ALA A 178 -9.28 10.14 1.22
C ALA A 178 -8.09 9.45 0.52
N ILE A 179 -8.32 8.82 -0.63
CA ILE A 179 -7.26 8.18 -1.44
C ILE A 179 -6.31 9.23 -2.01
N GLU A 180 -6.83 10.28 -2.66
CA GLU A 180 -6.02 11.34 -3.25
C GLU A 180 -5.20 12.09 -2.17
N GLY A 181 -5.77 12.32 -0.98
CA GLY A 181 -5.06 12.92 0.13
C GLY A 181 -3.92 12.05 0.67
N ALA A 182 -4.10 10.73 0.70
CA ALA A 182 -3.04 9.81 1.09
C ALA A 182 -1.94 9.72 0.02
N GLU A 183 -2.30 9.72 -1.26
CA GLU A 183 -1.36 9.73 -2.38
C GLU A 183 -0.50 11.01 -2.38
N ALA A 184 -1.12 12.17 -2.16
CA ALA A 184 -0.39 13.43 -2.02
C ALA A 184 0.60 13.40 -0.83
N ALA A 185 0.21 12.82 0.31
CA ALA A 185 1.10 12.68 1.46
C ALA A 185 2.29 11.75 1.16
N LEU A 186 2.10 10.70 0.36
CA LEU A 186 3.18 9.81 -0.07
C LEU A 186 4.15 10.47 -1.04
N GLN A 187 3.64 11.30 -1.95
CA GLN A 187 4.47 12.09 -2.86
C GLN A 187 5.38 13.07 -2.09
N VAL A 188 4.83 13.73 -1.06
CA VAL A 188 5.63 14.55 -0.14
C VAL A 188 6.70 13.71 0.55
N ALA A 189 6.33 12.56 1.12
CA ALA A 189 7.27 11.72 1.86
C ALA A 189 8.42 11.15 1.00
N ALA A 190 8.22 11.05 -0.31
CA ALA A 190 9.24 10.62 -1.26
C ALA A 190 10.14 11.77 -1.74
N ALA A 191 9.78 13.02 -1.49
CA ALA A 191 10.60 14.16 -1.89
C ALA A 191 11.86 14.23 -1.01
N PRO A 192 13.04 14.59 -1.56
CA PRO A 192 14.23 14.86 -0.76
C PRO A 192 13.97 16.02 0.20
N ALA A 193 13.96 15.73 1.50
CA ALA A 193 13.71 16.71 2.55
C ALA A 193 14.53 16.40 3.81
N ASP A 194 14.77 17.44 4.63
CA ASP A 194 15.39 17.30 5.94
C ASP A 194 14.33 16.88 6.97
N ASP A 195 14.04 15.57 7.02
CA ASP A 195 13.08 14.95 7.94
C ASP A 195 13.77 14.01 8.94
N PRO A 196 14.55 14.56 9.90
CA PRO A 196 15.34 13.76 10.84
C PRO A 196 14.48 12.86 11.74
N ASP A 197 13.19 13.18 11.89
CA ASP A 197 12.24 12.40 12.69
C ASP A 197 11.45 11.36 11.87
N GLY A 198 11.63 11.32 10.54
CA GLY A 198 10.84 10.47 9.64
C GLY A 198 9.33 10.76 9.70
N LEU A 199 8.95 11.99 10.04
CA LEU A 199 7.57 12.40 10.26
C LEU A 199 6.76 12.36 8.96
N ALA A 200 7.34 12.69 7.81
CA ALA A 200 6.66 12.66 6.52
C ALA A 200 6.23 11.24 6.15
N SER A 201 7.16 10.28 6.18
CA SER A 201 6.88 8.86 5.89
C SER A 201 5.90 8.24 6.89
N LEU A 202 6.01 8.63 8.16
CA LEU A 202 5.09 8.21 9.21
C LEU A 202 3.67 8.73 8.97
N LEU A 203 3.51 10.01 8.67
CA LEU A 203 2.21 10.63 8.40
C LEU A 203 1.59 10.09 7.11
N ALA A 204 2.39 9.88 6.06
CA ALA A 204 1.96 9.33 4.79
C ALA A 204 1.41 7.90 4.95
N LYS A 205 2.13 7.02 5.66
CA LYS A 205 1.64 5.67 5.97
C LYS A 205 0.37 5.71 6.83
N ALA A 206 0.31 6.61 7.82
CA ALA A 206 -0.89 6.78 8.65
C ALA A 206 -2.10 7.25 7.84
N ALA A 207 -1.91 8.15 6.88
CA ALA A 207 -2.94 8.63 5.97
C ALA A 207 -3.41 7.53 5.02
N ALA A 208 -2.49 6.75 4.44
CA ALA A 208 -2.79 5.63 3.56
C ALA A 208 -3.61 4.53 4.25
N GLY A 209 -3.25 4.13 5.48
CA GLY A 209 -4.04 3.16 6.23
C GLY A 209 -5.42 3.71 6.64
N ARG A 210 -5.53 5.01 6.95
CA ARG A 210 -6.83 5.67 7.19
C ARG A 210 -7.69 5.66 5.93
N ALA A 211 -7.12 5.99 4.78
CA ALA A 211 -7.80 5.96 3.48
C ALA A 211 -8.29 4.53 3.17
N ALA A 212 -7.48 3.50 3.42
CA ALA A 212 -7.87 2.11 3.22
C ALA A 212 -9.03 1.67 4.13
N LEU A 213 -9.05 2.12 5.40
CA LEU A 213 -10.17 1.86 6.31
C LEU A 213 -11.47 2.55 5.87
N VAL A 214 -11.39 3.82 5.45
CA VAL A 214 -12.55 4.56 4.91
C VAL A 214 -13.06 3.86 3.65
N THR A 215 -12.16 3.54 2.73
CA THR A 215 -12.48 2.87 1.47
C THR A 215 -13.15 1.54 1.71
N SER A 216 -12.59 0.68 2.58
CA SER A 216 -13.16 -0.62 2.91
C SER A 216 -14.61 -0.49 3.38
N ARG A 217 -14.87 0.42 4.34
CA ARG A 217 -16.22 0.65 4.90
C ARG A 217 -17.19 1.17 3.86
N HIS A 218 -16.80 2.20 3.11
CA HIS A 218 -17.67 2.84 2.13
C HIS A 218 -17.97 1.90 0.96
N CYS A 219 -16.96 1.23 0.42
CA CYS A 219 -17.11 0.31 -0.71
C CYS A 219 -17.94 -0.92 -0.33
N GLN A 220 -17.71 -1.50 0.84
CA GLN A 220 -18.53 -2.62 1.35
C GLN A 220 -19.99 -2.22 1.49
N GLN A 221 -20.27 -1.02 2.01
CA GLN A 221 -21.63 -0.54 2.16
C GLN A 221 -22.31 -0.22 0.81
N VAL A 222 -21.56 0.25 -0.19
CA VAL A 222 -22.08 0.50 -1.56
C VAL A 222 -22.40 -0.81 -2.27
N LEU A 223 -21.58 -1.85 -2.07
CA LEU A 223 -21.84 -3.20 -2.57
C LEU A 223 -23.02 -3.87 -1.86
N GLY A 224 -23.33 -3.48 -0.63
CA GLY A 224 -24.41 -4.09 0.15
C GLY A 224 -24.15 -5.58 0.38
N GLY A 225 -25.19 -6.40 0.32
CA GLY A 225 -25.11 -7.84 0.65
C GLY A 225 -23.97 -8.59 -0.06
N ILE A 226 -23.79 -8.39 -1.38
CA ILE A 226 -22.76 -9.09 -2.15
C ILE A 226 -21.34 -8.75 -1.66
N GLY A 227 -21.13 -7.54 -1.10
CA GLY A 227 -19.86 -7.12 -0.51
C GLY A 227 -19.47 -7.84 0.78
N PHE A 228 -20.38 -8.62 1.38
CA PHE A 228 -20.12 -9.47 2.55
C PHE A 228 -19.91 -10.94 2.20
N THR A 229 -20.02 -11.29 0.92
CA THR A 229 -19.95 -12.68 0.45
C THR A 229 -18.56 -13.02 -0.09
N ALA A 230 -18.20 -14.30 -0.11
CA ALA A 230 -16.91 -14.78 -0.65
C ALA A 230 -16.89 -14.76 -2.20
N GLU A 231 -18.06 -14.61 -2.82
CA GLU A 231 -18.26 -14.55 -4.27
C GLU A 231 -17.80 -13.22 -4.86
N HIS A 232 -17.57 -12.20 -4.04
CA HIS A 232 -17.13 -10.88 -4.48
C HIS A 232 -15.71 -10.55 -4.04
N GLN A 233 -14.87 -10.14 -4.99
CA GLN A 233 -13.44 -9.94 -4.78
C GLN A 233 -13.06 -8.83 -3.77
N LEU A 234 -14.01 -8.00 -3.34
CA LEU A 234 -13.78 -6.91 -2.36
C LEU A 234 -13.07 -7.43 -1.10
N HIS A 235 -13.49 -8.59 -0.58
CA HIS A 235 -12.95 -9.08 0.69
C HIS A 235 -11.44 -9.38 0.61
N HIS A 236 -10.90 -9.71 -0.56
CA HIS A 236 -9.45 -9.89 -0.71
C HIS A 236 -8.71 -8.58 -0.44
N HIS A 237 -9.15 -7.47 -1.04
CA HIS A 237 -8.56 -6.15 -0.81
C HIS A 237 -8.76 -5.66 0.63
N VAL A 238 -9.93 -5.92 1.24
CA VAL A 238 -10.18 -5.57 2.65
C VAL A 238 -9.20 -6.31 3.56
N LYS A 239 -9.10 -7.64 3.45
CA LYS A 239 -8.17 -8.46 4.25
C LYS A 239 -6.72 -8.02 4.04
N ARG A 240 -6.32 -7.80 2.78
CA ARG A 240 -5.00 -7.29 2.42
C ARG A 240 -4.70 -5.95 3.09
N SER A 241 -5.64 -5.01 3.06
CA SER A 241 -5.45 -3.69 3.66
C SER A 241 -5.22 -3.73 5.17
N LEU A 242 -5.82 -4.70 5.89
CA LEU A 242 -5.63 -4.85 7.33
C LEU A 242 -4.21 -5.33 7.66
N ILE A 243 -3.67 -6.25 6.86
CA ILE A 243 -2.29 -6.72 6.99
C ILE A 243 -1.30 -5.60 6.64
N LEU A 244 -1.50 -4.92 5.51
CA LEU A 244 -0.64 -3.82 5.08
C LEU A 244 -0.66 -2.63 6.04
N ASP A 245 -1.81 -2.33 6.65
CA ASP A 245 -1.88 -1.30 7.69
C ASP A 245 -1.00 -1.70 8.87
N GLY A 246 -1.03 -2.95 9.30
CA GLY A 246 -0.23 -3.43 10.44
C GLY A 246 1.28 -3.40 10.23
N LEU A 247 1.78 -3.58 9.00
CA LEU A 247 3.22 -3.57 8.71
C LEU A 247 3.85 -2.20 8.99
N LEU A 248 4.96 -2.21 9.73
CA LEU A 248 5.77 -1.03 10.08
C LEU A 248 5.01 0.05 10.88
N GLY A 249 3.98 -0.40 11.60
CA GLY A 249 3.10 0.40 12.45
C GLY A 249 1.76 0.70 11.80
N GLY A 250 0.68 0.49 12.56
CA GLY A 250 -0.69 0.73 12.12
C GLY A 250 -1.09 2.21 12.14
N THR A 251 -2.05 2.62 11.31
CA THR A 251 -2.55 4.00 11.24
C THR A 251 -2.80 4.63 12.62
N LYS A 252 -3.38 3.90 13.57
CA LYS A 252 -3.66 4.41 14.92
C LYS A 252 -2.39 4.65 15.73
N GLU A 253 -1.44 3.74 15.66
CA GLU A 253 -0.16 3.81 16.37
C GLU A 253 0.70 4.93 15.80
N LEU A 254 0.80 5.01 14.48
CA LEU A 254 1.53 6.05 13.78
C LEU A 254 0.91 7.44 14.04
N THR A 255 -0.42 7.58 13.97
CA THR A 255 -1.10 8.84 14.33
C THR A 255 -0.76 9.27 15.77
N ARG A 256 -0.75 8.32 16.71
CA ARG A 256 -0.37 8.59 18.11
C ARG A 256 1.10 8.98 18.23
N GLN A 257 1.99 8.32 17.50
CA GLN A 257 3.42 8.64 17.47
C GLN A 257 3.68 10.03 16.89
N ALA A 258 3.04 10.39 15.76
CA ALA A 258 3.09 11.75 15.21
C ALA A 258 2.67 12.78 16.26
N GLY A 259 1.55 12.56 16.94
CA GLY A 259 1.09 13.45 18.00
C GLY A 259 2.09 13.62 19.15
N LYS A 260 2.81 12.56 19.53
CA LYS A 260 3.90 12.65 20.51
C LYS A 260 5.06 13.49 19.98
N THR A 261 5.51 13.24 18.76
CA THR A 261 6.60 14.00 18.12
C THR A 261 6.26 15.48 18.04
N LEU A 262 5.06 15.84 17.57
CA LEU A 262 4.61 17.23 17.48
C LEU A 262 4.53 17.91 18.85
N ARG A 263 4.07 17.19 19.88
CA ARG A 263 4.05 17.72 21.25
C ARG A 263 5.45 17.97 21.80
N THR A 264 6.41 17.08 21.52
CA THR A 264 7.81 17.26 21.91
C THR A 264 8.46 18.43 21.19
N LYS A 265 8.17 18.62 19.89
CA LYS A 265 8.65 19.78 19.10
C LYS A 265 8.05 21.11 19.55
N GLY A 266 6.81 21.11 20.03
CA GLY A 266 6.09 22.31 20.43
C GLY A 266 5.44 23.08 19.26
N TYR A 267 5.51 22.57 18.04
CA TYR A 267 4.83 23.12 16.86
C TYR A 267 4.46 22.02 15.85
N ALA A 268 3.56 22.34 14.92
CA ALA A 268 3.15 21.45 13.83
C ALA A 268 3.63 22.03 12.48
N PRO A 269 4.63 21.41 11.82
CA PRO A 269 5.05 21.82 10.48
C PRO A 269 3.92 21.54 9.47
N ARG A 270 3.89 22.28 8.36
CA ARG A 270 2.97 21.94 7.27
C ARG A 270 3.49 20.69 6.58
N LEU A 271 2.58 19.81 6.15
CA LEU A 271 2.97 18.59 5.44
C LEU A 271 3.76 18.91 4.17
N ALA A 272 3.39 19.95 3.42
CA ALA A 272 4.12 20.37 2.22
C ALA A 272 5.51 21.00 2.50
N GLU A 273 5.86 21.21 3.77
CA GLU A 273 7.14 21.74 4.23
C GLU A 273 7.97 20.67 4.96
N LEU A 274 7.50 19.41 4.95
CA LEU A 274 8.18 18.23 5.50
C LEU A 274 8.92 17.45 4.42
#